data_AF-A0A7C6K8P1-F1
#
_entry.id   AF-A0A7C6K8P1-F1
#
_cell.length_a   1.000
_cell.length_b   1.000
_cell.length_c   1.000
_cell.angle_alpha   90.00
_cell.angle_beta   90.00
_cell.angle_gamma   90.00
#
_symmetry.space_group_name_H-M   'P 1'
#
loop_
_entity.id
_entity.type
_entity.pdbx_description
1 polymer ?
#
loop_
_entity_poly.entity_id
_entity_poly.type
_entity_poly.pdbx_seq_one_letter_code
_entity_poly.pdbx_strand_id
1 'polypeptide(L)'
;MRKKVFVAMSGGVDSSAAAFLLLEEGYNVCGITMKLLPGELSDSTAVKDAQEAAKLLGIPHYICDLQDVFQRNVIDYFCQEYMTGRTPNPCIICNQTIKFRALFDYTRTLGADYLATGHYVRVNYDDQRRRWVLK
;
A
#
# COMPACT_ATOMS: atom_id res chain seq x y z
N MET A 1 20.08 -9.93 -10.89
CA MET A 1 19.49 -9.85 -9.54
C MET A 1 17.98 -9.87 -9.67
N ARG A 2 17.26 -10.56 -8.77
CA ARG A 2 15.79 -10.54 -8.75
C ARG A 2 15.29 -9.14 -8.35
N LYS A 3 14.29 -8.61 -9.05
CA LYS A 3 13.70 -7.29 -8.76
C LYS A 3 13.05 -7.30 -7.37
N LYS A 4 13.28 -6.26 -6.58
CA LYS A 4 12.75 -6.15 -5.21
C LYS A 4 11.38 -5.50 -5.23
N VAL A 5 10.37 -6.21 -4.73
CA VAL A 5 8.97 -5.75 -4.71
C VAL A 5 8.48 -5.66 -3.28
N PHE A 6 8.00 -4.49 -2.90
CA PHE A 6 7.23 -4.35 -1.67
C PHE A 6 5.75 -4.53 -1.97
N VAL A 7 5.05 -5.32 -1.17
CA VAL A 7 3.60 -5.52 -1.28
C VAL A 7 2.95 -4.84 -0.10
N ALA A 8 2.06 -3.88 -0.38
CA ALA A 8 1.25 -3.24 0.65
C ALA A 8 0.23 -4.25 1.20
N MET A 9 0.50 -4.78 2.40
CA MET A 9 -0.30 -5.82 3.06
C MET A 9 -1.18 -5.21 4.14
N SER A 10 -2.50 -5.32 3.96
CA SER A 10 -3.50 -4.81 4.91
C SER A 10 -4.08 -5.90 5.81
N GLY A 11 -3.53 -7.11 5.78
CA GLY A 11 -4.10 -8.30 6.45
C GLY A 11 -5.22 -8.97 5.64
N GLY A 12 -5.64 -8.36 4.53
CA GLY A 12 -6.66 -8.92 3.65
C GLY A 12 -6.11 -9.95 2.66
N VAL A 13 -7.00 -10.85 2.23
CA VAL A 13 -6.68 -11.94 1.29
C VAL A 13 -6.07 -11.46 -0.02
N ASP A 14 -6.53 -10.33 -0.57
CA ASP A 14 -6.07 -9.82 -1.87
C ASP A 14 -4.58 -9.47 -1.84
N SER A 15 -4.13 -8.82 -0.76
CA SER A 15 -2.72 -8.45 -0.59
C SER A 15 -1.83 -9.65 -0.34
N SER A 16 -2.33 -10.65 0.38
CA SER A 16 -1.63 -11.91 0.63
C SER A 16 -1.50 -12.75 -0.64
N ALA A 17 -2.56 -12.82 -1.45
CA ALA A 17 -2.55 -13.49 -2.74
C ALA A 17 -1.60 -12.78 -3.72
N ALA A 18 -1.60 -11.45 -3.76
CA ALA A 18 -0.66 -10.68 -4.58
C ALA A 18 0.81 -10.96 -4.20
N ALA A 19 1.12 -11.05 -2.90
CA ALA A 19 2.46 -11.40 -2.43
C ALA A 19 2.86 -12.83 -2.84
N PHE A 20 1.95 -13.78 -2.70
CA PHE A 20 2.17 -15.17 -3.14
C PHE A 20 2.44 -15.27 -4.65
N LEU A 21 1.63 -14.61 -5.48
CA LEU A 21 1.81 -14.63 -6.94
C LEU A 21 3.17 -14.04 -7.36
N LEU A 22 3.60 -12.96 -6.73
CA LEU A 22 4.93 -12.37 -7.01
C LEU A 22 6.09 -13.27 -6.56
N LEU A 23 5.91 -14.06 -5.50
CA LEU A 23 6.89 -15.07 -5.10
C LEU A 23 6.99 -16.20 -6.13
N GLU A 24 5.85 -16.71 -6.61
CA GLU A 24 5.78 -17.72 -7.66
C GLU A 24 6.42 -17.24 -8.97
N GLU A 25 6.28 -15.95 -9.30
CA GLU A 25 6.96 -15.31 -10.45
C GLU A 25 8.47 -15.07 -10.21
N GLY A 26 8.99 -15.36 -9.02
CA GLY A 26 10.42 -15.32 -8.71
C GLY A 26 10.97 -13.95 -8.32
N TYR A 27 10.12 -13.01 -7.89
CA TYR A 27 10.57 -11.71 -7.36
C TYR A 27 11.21 -11.85 -5.96
N ASN A 28 11.96 -10.82 -5.56
CA ASN A 28 12.38 -10.65 -4.17
C ASN A 28 11.30 -9.86 -3.41
N VAL A 29 10.40 -10.57 -2.73
CA VAL A 29 9.18 -9.99 -2.16
C VAL A 29 9.37 -9.60 -0.68
N CYS A 30 8.86 -8.43 -0.31
CA CYS A 30 8.77 -7.95 1.07
C CYS A 30 7.33 -7.47 1.34
N GLY A 31 6.74 -7.87 2.47
CA GLY A 31 5.47 -7.32 2.93
C GLY A 31 5.66 -5.99 3.65
N ILE A 32 4.72 -5.06 3.51
CA ILE A 32 4.72 -3.81 4.28
C ILE A 32 3.32 -3.38 4.66
N THR A 33 3.10 -3.06 5.93
CA THR A 33 1.84 -2.54 6.46
C THR A 33 1.99 -1.07 6.84
N MET A 34 1.00 -0.26 6.48
CA MET A 34 0.93 1.13 6.89
C MET A 34 0.27 1.24 8.26
N LYS A 35 0.86 2.04 9.14
CA LYS A 35 0.22 2.51 10.37
C LYS A 35 -0.30 3.91 10.11
N LEU A 36 -1.61 4.08 10.15
CA LEU A 36 -2.32 5.30 9.75
C LEU A 36 -3.00 5.99 10.92
N LEU A 37 -3.39 5.24 11.96
CA LEU A 37 -4.05 5.79 13.15
C LEU A 37 -3.32 5.42 14.46
N PRO A 38 -3.45 6.26 15.52
CA PRO A 38 -2.91 5.94 16.83
C PRO A 38 -3.51 4.64 17.37
N GLY A 39 -2.68 3.78 17.97
CA GLY A 39 -3.12 2.50 18.55
C GLY A 39 -3.33 1.35 17.57
N GLU A 40 -3.21 1.55 16.25
CA GLU A 40 -3.44 0.47 15.27
C GLU A 40 -2.50 -0.73 15.46
N LEU A 41 -1.27 -0.54 15.92
CA LEU A 41 -0.32 -1.66 16.03
C LEU A 41 -0.60 -2.59 17.22
N SER A 42 -1.17 -2.07 18.32
CA SER A 42 -1.43 -2.87 19.53
C SER A 42 -2.69 -3.73 19.38
N ASP A 43 -3.72 -3.18 18.75
CA ASP A 43 -5.08 -3.73 18.82
C ASP A 43 -5.64 -4.18 17.48
N SER A 44 -4.92 -3.95 16.36
CA SER A 44 -5.40 -4.36 15.04
C SER A 44 -5.12 -5.84 14.76
N THR A 45 -6.19 -6.61 14.53
CA THR A 45 -6.10 -7.95 13.95
C THR A 45 -5.44 -7.90 12.57
N ALA A 46 -5.71 -6.86 11.78
CA ALA A 46 -5.22 -6.74 10.41
C ALA A 46 -3.69 -6.69 10.31
N VAL A 47 -3.00 -6.04 11.26
CA VAL A 47 -1.53 -6.02 11.29
C VAL A 47 -0.98 -7.42 11.61
N LYS A 48 -1.63 -8.12 12.56
CA LYS A 48 -1.26 -9.50 12.93
C LYS A 48 -1.49 -10.45 11.76
N ASP A 49 -2.62 -10.33 11.07
CA ASP A 49 -2.96 -11.12 9.89
C ASP A 49 -1.95 -10.90 8.76
N ALA A 50 -1.51 -9.65 8.54
CA ALA A 50 -0.47 -9.33 7.56
C ALA A 50 0.88 -9.96 7.92
N GLN A 51 1.27 -9.89 9.20
CA GLN A 51 2.51 -10.50 9.70
C GLN A 51 2.46 -12.02 9.60
N GLU A 52 1.34 -12.64 9.95
CA GLU A 52 1.14 -14.08 9.86
C GLU A 52 1.17 -14.57 8.41
N ALA A 53 0.47 -13.89 7.50
CA ALA A 53 0.52 -14.18 6.08
C ALA A 53 1.96 -14.07 5.53
N ALA A 54 2.68 -12.99 5.87
CA ALA A 54 4.07 -12.82 5.48
C ALA A 54 4.98 -13.93 6.03
N LYS A 55 4.76 -14.34 7.29
CA LYS A 55 5.49 -15.45 7.93
C LYS A 55 5.23 -16.78 7.22
N LEU A 56 3.98 -17.09 6.88
CA LEU A 56 3.61 -18.30 6.14
C LEU A 56 4.24 -18.33 4.74
N LEU A 57 4.35 -17.16 4.10
CA LEU A 57 5.01 -16.99 2.79
C LEU A 57 6.54 -16.96 2.88
N GLY A 58 7.13 -16.92 4.08
CA GLY A 58 8.57 -16.84 4.28
C GLY A 58 9.19 -15.51 3.82
N ILE A 59 8.43 -14.41 3.83
CA ILE A 59 8.89 -13.08 3.41
C ILE A 59 9.07 -12.13 4.61
N PRO A 60 10.03 -11.18 4.56
CA PRO A 60 10.13 -10.15 5.58
C PRO A 60 8.90 -9.23 5.56
N HIS A 61 8.48 -8.78 6.74
CA HIS A 61 7.37 -7.86 6.92
C HIS A 61 7.82 -6.59 7.64
N TYR A 62 7.45 -5.44 7.09
CA TYR A 62 7.80 -4.12 7.60
C TYR A 62 6.56 -3.34 8.01
N ILE A 63 6.75 -2.38 8.91
CA ILE A 63 5.72 -1.43 9.30
C ILE A 63 6.20 -0.04 8.91
N CYS A 64 5.34 0.71 8.22
CA CYS A 64 5.58 2.09 7.81
C CYS A 64 4.65 3.02 8.56
N ASP A 65 5.20 3.88 9.42
CA ASP A 65 4.41 4.89 10.13
C ASP A 65 4.13 6.07 9.20
N LEU A 66 2.86 6.26 8.85
CA LEU A 66 2.38 7.33 7.98
C LEU A 66 1.29 8.15 8.64
N GLN A 67 1.15 8.09 9.97
CA GLN A 67 0.05 8.72 10.71
C GLN A 67 -0.05 10.23 10.43
N ASP A 68 1.06 10.96 10.53
CA ASP A 68 1.08 12.41 10.31
C ASP A 68 0.74 12.81 8.86
N VAL A 69 1.11 11.96 7.90
CA VAL A 69 0.82 12.19 6.48
C VAL A 69 -0.64 11.87 6.19
N PHE A 70 -1.17 10.81 6.80
CA PHE A 70 -2.57 10.41 6.69
C PHE A 70 -3.52 11.43 7.33
N GLN A 71 -3.20 11.91 8.53
CA GLN A 71 -3.96 12.94 9.22
C GLN A 71 -4.09 14.19 8.34
N ARG A 72 -2.96 14.76 7.91
CA ARG A 72 -2.93 16.00 7.13
C ARG A 72 -3.59 15.88 5.76
N ASN A 73 -3.34 14.80 5.04
CA ASN A 73 -3.75 14.72 3.63
C ASN A 73 -5.11 14.06 3.45
N VAL A 74 -5.55 13.19 4.37
CA VAL A 74 -6.79 12.42 4.21
C VAL A 74 -7.83 12.85 5.22
N ILE A 75 -7.50 12.86 6.51
CA ILE A 75 -8.48 13.17 7.57
C ILE A 75 -8.85 14.65 7.56
N ASP A 76 -7.88 15.56 7.54
CA ASP A 76 -8.14 17.01 7.54
C ASP A 76 -8.92 17.42 6.28
N TYR A 77 -8.56 16.86 5.11
CA TYR A 77 -9.34 17.01 3.87
C TYR A 77 -10.78 16.53 4.05
N PHE A 78 -10.97 15.30 4.53
CA PHE A 78 -12.29 14.71 4.71
C PHE A 78 -13.18 15.57 5.61
N CYS A 79 -12.67 15.97 6.77
CA CYS A 79 -13.38 16.83 7.71
C CYS A 79 -13.72 18.19 7.08
N GLN A 80 -12.76 18.84 6.42
CA GLN A 80 -12.98 20.15 5.80
C GLN A 80 -14.06 20.11 4.72
N GLU A 81 -14.07 19.08 3.88
CA GLU A 81 -15.07 18.93 2.82
C GLU A 81 -16.48 18.79 3.40
N TYR A 82 -16.64 17.97 4.46
CA TYR A 82 -17.91 17.86 5.17
C TYR A 82 -18.35 19.20 5.81
N MET A 83 -17.42 19.94 6.42
CA MET A 83 -17.70 21.25 7.01
C MET A 83 -18.17 22.29 5.97
N THR A 84 -17.84 22.07 4.69
CA THR A 84 -18.30 22.91 3.56
C THR A 84 -19.53 22.36 2.84
N GLY A 85 -20.19 21.34 3.39
CA GLY A 85 -21.42 20.76 2.83
C GLY A 85 -21.20 19.85 1.62
N ARG A 86 -19.98 19.38 1.40
CA ARG A 86 -19.64 18.43 0.32
C ARG A 86 -19.59 16.99 0.83
N THR A 87 -19.64 16.03 -0.09
CA THR A 87 -19.45 14.60 0.20
C THR A 87 -18.10 14.14 -0.36
N PRO A 88 -17.02 14.14 0.43
CA PRO A 88 -15.69 13.77 -0.03
C PRO A 88 -15.53 12.27 -0.23
N ASN A 89 -14.64 11.89 -1.15
CA ASN A 89 -14.10 10.53 -1.25
C ASN A 89 -12.65 10.49 -0.71
N PRO A 90 -12.44 10.09 0.56
CA PRO A 90 -11.09 10.05 1.15
C PRO A 90 -10.22 8.95 0.55
N CYS A 91 -10.82 7.88 -0.01
CA CYS A 91 -10.08 6.75 -0.59
C CYS A 91 -9.29 7.16 -1.84
N ILE A 92 -9.84 8.06 -2.65
CA ILE A 92 -9.13 8.63 -3.82
C ILE A 92 -7.88 9.38 -3.36
N ILE A 93 -8.02 10.23 -2.34
CA ILE A 93 -6.91 11.01 -1.80
C ILE A 93 -5.87 10.09 -1.13
N CYS A 94 -6.31 9.10 -0.35
CA CYS A 94 -5.44 8.11 0.28
C CYS A 94 -4.61 7.34 -0.75
N ASN A 95 -5.22 6.88 -1.85
CA ASN A 95 -4.46 6.23 -2.92
C ASN A 95 -3.39 7.16 -3.49
N GLN A 96 -3.75 8.42 -3.80
CA GLN A 96 -2.86 9.39 -4.41
C GLN A 96 -1.71 9.83 -3.49
N THR A 97 -1.99 10.13 -2.22
CA THR A 97 -1.01 10.78 -1.31
C THR A 97 -0.32 9.80 -0.37
N ILE A 98 -0.97 8.68 -0.04
CA ILE A 98 -0.46 7.70 0.93
C ILE A 98 0.10 6.50 0.18
N LYS A 99 -0.75 5.72 -0.50
CA LYS A 99 -0.34 4.41 -1.06
C LYS A 99 0.67 4.55 -2.20
N PHE A 100 0.37 5.40 -3.17
CA PHE A 100 1.21 5.54 -4.38
C PHE A 100 2.21 6.70 -4.29
N ARG A 101 2.24 7.42 -3.17
CA ARG A 101 3.24 8.46 -2.91
C ARG A 101 4.05 8.19 -1.66
N ALA A 102 3.53 8.47 -0.46
CA ALA A 102 4.33 8.38 0.77
C ALA A 102 4.88 6.97 1.01
N LEU A 103 4.06 5.92 0.86
CA LEU A 103 4.50 4.54 1.00
C LEU A 103 5.52 4.16 -0.07
N PHE A 104 5.30 4.57 -1.33
CA PHE A 104 6.25 4.26 -2.41
C PHE A 104 7.59 4.96 -2.21
N ASP A 105 7.58 6.24 -1.81
CA ASP A 105 8.80 6.99 -1.49
C ASP A 105 9.56 6.28 -0.35
N TYR A 106 8.86 5.82 0.70
CA TYR A 106 9.46 5.04 1.78
C TYR A 106 10.08 3.72 1.29
N THR A 107 9.36 2.91 0.51
CA THR A 107 9.90 1.61 0.04
C THR A 107 11.09 1.78 -0.90
N ARG A 108 11.15 2.88 -1.65
CA ARG A 108 12.34 3.23 -2.46
C ARG A 108 13.58 3.48 -1.60
N THR A 109 13.45 4.06 -0.40
CA THR A 109 14.59 4.20 0.53
C THR A 109 15.12 2.83 0.99
N LEU A 110 14.28 1.80 0.95
CA LEU A 110 14.63 0.41 1.26
C LEU A 110 15.07 -0.40 0.02
N GLY A 111 15.27 0.26 -1.12
CA GLY A 111 15.74 -0.34 -2.37
C GLY A 111 14.66 -1.05 -3.19
N ALA A 112 13.39 -0.65 -3.07
CA ALA A 112 12.32 -1.19 -3.91
C ALA A 112 12.51 -0.81 -5.39
N ASP A 113 12.40 -1.81 -6.27
CA ASP A 113 12.19 -1.58 -7.71
C ASP A 113 10.72 -1.30 -8.00
N TYR A 114 9.81 -2.00 -7.29
CA TYR A 114 8.36 -1.90 -7.49
C TYR A 114 7.60 -1.89 -6.15
N LEU A 115 6.41 -1.29 -6.19
CA LEU A 115 5.37 -1.40 -5.17
C LEU A 115 4.15 -2.10 -5.78
N ALA A 116 3.68 -3.14 -5.11
CA ALA A 116 2.47 -3.86 -5.46
C ALA A 116 1.41 -3.71 -4.36
N THR A 117 0.15 -3.91 -4.74
CA THR A 117 -1.01 -3.80 -3.84
C THR A 117 -2.05 -4.84 -4.24
N GLY A 118 -3.01 -5.14 -3.36
CA GLY A 118 -4.17 -6.00 -3.67
C GLY A 118 -5.29 -5.32 -4.46
N HIS A 119 -5.06 -4.18 -5.12
CA HIS A 119 -6.12 -3.55 -5.93
C HIS A 119 -6.39 -4.39 -7.19
N TYR A 120 -7.67 -4.62 -7.46
CA TYR A 120 -8.15 -5.27 -8.68
C TYR A 120 -8.07 -4.32 -9.86
N VAL A 121 -6.87 -4.16 -10.41
CA VAL A 121 -6.58 -3.28 -11.55
C VAL A 121 -5.41 -3.83 -12.33
N ARG A 122 -5.36 -3.54 -13.63
CA ARG A 122 -4.18 -3.82 -14.45
C ARG A 122 -3.58 -2.52 -14.95
N VAL A 123 -2.26 -2.44 -14.88
CA VAL A 123 -1.49 -1.36 -15.51
C VAL A 123 -1.02 -1.83 -16.88
N ASN A 124 -1.14 -0.97 -17.88
CA ASN A 124 -0.56 -1.20 -19.20
C ASN A 124 0.21 0.05 -19.64
N TYR A 125 1.35 -0.14 -20.29
CA TYR A 125 2.04 0.99 -20.92
C TYR A 125 1.37 1.28 -22.26
N ASP A 126 0.92 2.51 -22.45
CA ASP A 126 0.37 3.00 -23.71
C ASP A 126 1.51 3.69 -24.48
N ASP A 127 2.04 3.02 -25.50
CA ASP A 127 3.16 3.51 -26.32
C ASP A 127 2.82 4.83 -27.04
N GLN A 128 1.57 5.01 -27.46
CA GLN A 128 1.15 6.23 -28.16
C GLN A 128 1.13 7.42 -27.22
N ARG A 129 0.62 7.22 -25.99
CA ARG A 129 0.55 8.27 -24.97
C ARG A 129 1.81 8.37 -24.12
N ARG A 130 2.78 7.47 -24.33
CA ARG A 130 4.02 7.33 -23.57
C ARG A 130 3.81 7.31 -22.05
N ARG A 131 2.73 6.69 -21.58
CA ARG A 131 2.37 6.67 -20.16
C ARG A 131 1.72 5.36 -19.75
N TRP A 132 1.79 5.06 -18.46
CA TRP A 132 1.01 3.98 -17.87
C TRP A 132 -0.48 4.38 -17.77
N VAL A 133 -1.36 3.44 -18.11
CA VAL A 133 -2.82 3.57 -18.00
C VAL A 133 -3.39 2.42 -17.18
N LEU A 134 -4.54 2.66 -16.54
CA LEU A 134 -5.32 1.62 -15.89
C LEU A 134 -6.26 0.98 -16.91
N LYS A 135 -6.40 -0.35 -16.89
CA LYS A 135 -7.25 -1.14 -17.79
C LYS A 135 -8.20 -2.04 -17.01
#